data_AF-A0A8B7HYP5-F1
#
_entry.id   AF-A0A8B7HYP5-F1
#
_cell.length_a   1.000
_cell.length_b   1.000
_cell.length_c   1.000
_cell.angle_alpha   90.00
_cell.angle_beta   90.00
_cell.angle_gamma   90.00
#
_symmetry.space_group_name_H-M   'P 1'
#
loop_
_entity.id
_entity.type
_entity.pdbx_description
1 polymer ?
#
loop_
_entity_poly.entity_id
_entity_poly.type
_entity_poly.pdbx_seq_one_letter_code
_entity_poly.pdbx_strand_id
1 'polypeptide(L)'
;MGTPQKDVTIKSDAPNTLLLEKHADYIASYGSKKDDYEYCMSEYLRMSGIYWGLTVMDLMGQLHRMNREEILIFIKSCQHECGGISASIGHDPHLLYTLSAVQILTLYDSINVIDVNKVVEYVQSLQKEDGSFAGDIWGEIDTRFSFCAVATLALLGKLDAINVEKAIEFVLSCMNFDGGFGCRPGSESHAGQIYCCTGFLAITSQLHQVNCDLLGWWLCERQLPSGGLNGRPEKLPDVCYSWWVLASLKIIGRLHWIDREKLRSFILACQDEETGGFADRPGDMVDPFHTLFGIAGLSLLGEEQIKPVSPVFCMPEEVLRRMNVQPELVN
;
A
#
# COMPACT_ATOMS: atom_id res chain seq x y z
N MET A 1 -16.58 -10.97 34.09
CA MET A 1 -15.34 -11.48 33.47
C MET A 1 -15.34 -10.96 32.05
N GLY A 2 -14.39 -10.11 31.68
CA GLY A 2 -14.29 -9.59 30.31
C GLY A 2 -13.85 -10.69 29.34
N THR A 3 -14.28 -10.59 28.09
CA THR A 3 -13.78 -11.44 27.00
C THR A 3 -12.26 -11.23 26.87
N PRO A 4 -11.45 -12.30 26.68
CA PRO A 4 -10.02 -12.13 26.46
C PRO A 4 -9.76 -11.27 25.22
N GLN A 5 -8.99 -10.19 25.37
CA GLN A 5 -8.57 -9.37 24.25
C GLN A 5 -7.71 -10.21 23.30
N LYS A 6 -8.05 -10.25 22.02
CA LYS A 6 -7.25 -10.97 21.02
C LYS A 6 -5.99 -10.19 20.74
N ASP A 7 -4.85 -10.79 21.07
CA ASP A 7 -3.53 -10.25 20.83
C ASP A 7 -2.51 -11.39 20.71
N VAL A 8 -1.32 -11.08 20.20
CA VAL A 8 -0.19 -12.01 20.16
C VAL A 8 0.71 -11.82 21.37
N THR A 9 1.44 -12.87 21.74
CA THR A 9 2.54 -12.77 22.71
C THR A 9 3.86 -12.83 21.97
N ILE A 10 4.63 -11.74 22.03
CA ILE A 10 5.99 -11.71 21.48
C ILE A 10 6.90 -12.51 22.44
N LYS A 11 7.60 -13.51 21.91
CA LYS A 11 8.54 -14.30 22.70
C LYS A 11 9.76 -13.47 23.08
N SER A 12 10.42 -13.80 24.19
CA SER A 12 11.59 -13.05 24.67
C SER A 12 12.82 -13.15 23.76
N ASP A 13 12.87 -14.20 22.93
CA ASP A 13 13.90 -14.46 21.92
C ASP A 13 13.50 -13.95 20.53
N ALA A 14 12.39 -13.21 20.40
CA ALA A 14 12.00 -12.64 19.12
C ALA A 14 13.03 -11.62 18.61
N PRO A 15 13.15 -11.46 17.28
CA PRO A 15 14.15 -10.55 16.71
C PRO A 15 13.90 -9.11 17.14
N ASN A 16 14.96 -8.42 17.56
CA ASN A 16 14.89 -7.05 18.08
C ASN A 16 15.86 -6.08 17.38
N THR A 17 16.55 -6.54 16.35
CA THR A 17 17.42 -5.75 15.49
C THR A 17 16.96 -5.88 14.04
N LEU A 18 17.17 -4.84 13.23
CA LEU A 18 16.80 -4.85 11.83
C LEU A 18 17.80 -5.66 11.00
N LEU A 19 17.30 -6.63 10.22
CA LEU A 19 18.10 -7.57 9.44
C LEU A 19 18.14 -7.20 7.94
N LEU A 20 18.53 -5.95 7.65
CA LEU A 20 18.41 -5.34 6.33
C LEU A 20 19.01 -6.17 5.17
N GLU A 21 20.22 -6.70 5.37
CA GLU A 21 20.91 -7.53 4.37
C GLU A 21 20.12 -8.81 4.06
N LYS A 22 19.57 -9.48 5.09
CA LYS A 22 18.74 -10.68 4.93
C LYS A 22 17.45 -10.37 4.18
N HIS A 23 16.78 -9.25 4.44
CA HIS A 23 15.59 -8.86 3.69
C HIS A 23 15.90 -8.58 2.22
N ALA A 24 17.03 -7.93 1.93
CA ALA A 24 17.46 -7.68 0.56
C ALA A 24 17.79 -9.00 -0.19
N ASP A 25 18.44 -9.95 0.48
CA ASP A 25 18.74 -11.27 -0.07
C ASP A 25 17.48 -12.10 -0.30
N TYR A 26 16.55 -12.09 0.66
CA TYR A 26 15.23 -12.72 0.54
C TYR A 26 14.51 -12.25 -0.72
N ILE A 27 14.34 -10.94 -0.91
CA ILE A 27 13.62 -10.37 -2.06
C ILE A 27 14.36 -10.61 -3.38
N ALA A 28 15.68 -10.45 -3.40
CA ALA A 28 16.48 -10.73 -4.60
C ALA A 28 16.36 -12.20 -5.03
N SER A 29 16.31 -13.13 -4.06
CA SER A 29 16.16 -14.56 -4.35
C SER A 29 14.73 -14.92 -4.80
N TYR A 30 13.71 -14.27 -4.26
CA TYR A 30 12.30 -14.53 -4.60
C TYR A 30 12.03 -14.38 -6.10
N GLY A 31 12.64 -13.40 -6.77
CA GLY A 31 12.52 -13.20 -8.22
C GLY A 31 13.19 -14.29 -9.09
N SER A 32 14.06 -15.12 -8.52
CA SER A 32 14.83 -16.14 -9.25
C SER A 32 14.20 -17.54 -9.21
N LYS A 33 13.33 -17.82 -8.22
CA LYS A 33 12.69 -19.13 -8.02
C LYS A 33 11.41 -19.28 -8.86
N LYS A 34 11.55 -19.23 -10.19
CA LYS A 34 10.43 -19.26 -11.14
C LYS A 34 9.69 -20.61 -11.20
N ASP A 35 10.33 -21.69 -10.75
CA ASP A 35 9.77 -23.05 -10.77
C ASP A 35 9.01 -23.42 -9.48
N ASP A 36 8.85 -22.47 -8.55
CA ASP A 36 8.19 -22.73 -7.26
C ASP A 36 6.65 -22.73 -7.37
N TYR A 37 5.98 -23.53 -6.53
CA TYR A 37 4.52 -23.64 -6.49
C TYR A 37 3.87 -22.32 -6.09
N GLU A 38 4.46 -21.61 -5.11
CA GLU A 38 3.97 -20.29 -4.69
C GLU A 38 4.08 -19.25 -5.79
N TYR A 39 5.13 -19.34 -6.63
CA TYR A 39 5.26 -18.49 -7.80
C TYR A 39 4.04 -18.70 -8.72
N CYS A 40 3.71 -19.93 -9.07
CA CYS A 40 2.54 -20.23 -9.91
C CYS A 40 1.20 -19.80 -9.27
N MET A 41 0.97 -20.11 -7.98
CA MET A 41 -0.31 -19.82 -7.32
C MET A 41 -0.55 -18.34 -7.03
N SER A 42 0.49 -17.53 -6.97
CA SER A 42 0.40 -16.07 -6.81
C SER A 42 0.37 -15.31 -8.15
N GLU A 43 0.29 -16.00 -9.28
CA GLU A 43 0.35 -15.35 -10.61
C GLU A 43 -0.74 -14.27 -10.80
N TYR A 44 -1.93 -14.50 -10.25
CA TYR A 44 -3.05 -13.56 -10.31
C TYR A 44 -2.79 -12.21 -9.63
N LEU A 45 -1.70 -12.06 -8.87
CA LEU A 45 -1.26 -10.81 -8.24
C LEU A 45 0.19 -10.44 -8.57
N ARG A 46 0.80 -11.07 -9.59
CA ARG A 46 2.23 -10.95 -9.92
C ARG A 46 2.69 -9.49 -10.06
N MET A 47 1.95 -8.65 -10.78
CA MET A 47 2.30 -7.24 -10.96
C MET A 47 2.46 -6.50 -9.63
N SER A 48 1.52 -6.71 -8.69
CA SER A 48 1.61 -6.14 -7.35
C SER A 48 2.74 -6.76 -6.54
N GLY A 49 2.99 -8.07 -6.69
CA GLY A 49 4.16 -8.75 -6.13
C GLY A 49 5.49 -8.12 -6.54
N ILE A 50 5.63 -7.80 -7.84
CA ILE A 50 6.80 -7.10 -8.38
C ILE A 50 6.90 -5.69 -7.79
N TYR A 51 5.78 -4.95 -7.71
CA TYR A 51 5.75 -3.64 -7.07
C TYR A 51 6.25 -3.71 -5.61
N TRP A 52 5.80 -4.68 -4.82
CA TRP A 52 6.24 -4.83 -3.44
C TRP A 52 7.73 -5.10 -3.33
N GLY A 53 8.23 -6.07 -4.11
CA GLY A 53 9.64 -6.43 -4.13
C GLY A 53 10.55 -5.29 -4.59
N LEU A 54 10.18 -4.58 -5.65
CA LEU A 54 10.98 -3.45 -6.15
C LEU A 54 10.98 -2.26 -5.19
N THR A 55 9.81 -1.93 -4.64
CA THR A 55 9.69 -0.79 -3.72
C THR A 55 10.51 -1.02 -2.47
N VAL A 56 10.42 -2.22 -1.86
CA VAL A 56 11.21 -2.50 -0.66
C VAL A 56 12.70 -2.52 -0.95
N MET A 57 13.13 -3.06 -2.10
CA MET A 57 14.53 -3.01 -2.51
C MET A 57 15.00 -1.58 -2.72
N ASP A 58 14.18 -0.70 -3.29
CA ASP A 58 14.54 0.72 -3.43
C ASP A 58 14.60 1.45 -2.09
N LEU A 59 13.64 1.21 -1.19
CA LEU A 59 13.66 1.73 0.19
C LEU A 59 14.93 1.33 0.94
N MET A 60 15.47 0.14 0.68
CA MET A 60 16.73 -0.35 1.24
C MET A 60 17.99 0.07 0.44
N GLY A 61 17.85 0.83 -0.65
CA GLY A 61 18.98 1.24 -1.51
C GLY A 61 19.56 0.13 -2.39
N GLN A 62 18.82 -0.97 -2.57
CA GLN A 62 19.23 -2.22 -3.21
C GLN A 62 18.50 -2.49 -4.55
N LEU A 63 17.74 -1.53 -5.10
CA LEU A 63 16.97 -1.70 -6.35
C LEU A 63 17.80 -2.22 -7.53
N HIS A 64 19.10 -1.86 -7.58
CA HIS A 64 20.04 -2.28 -8.62
C HIS A 64 20.26 -3.81 -8.70
N ARG A 65 19.88 -4.57 -7.66
CA ARG A 65 19.94 -6.04 -7.66
C ARG A 65 18.81 -6.69 -8.45
N MET A 66 17.79 -5.94 -8.84
CA MET A 66 16.58 -6.45 -9.51
C MET A 66 16.71 -6.35 -11.04
N ASN A 67 16.14 -7.32 -11.76
CA ASN A 67 16.25 -7.38 -13.23
C ASN A 67 15.31 -6.38 -13.92
N ARG A 68 15.78 -5.14 -14.08
CA ARG A 68 15.00 -4.04 -14.69
C ARG A 68 14.47 -4.40 -16.09
N GLU A 69 15.31 -4.91 -16.98
CA GLU A 69 14.93 -5.13 -18.39
C GLU A 69 13.81 -6.16 -18.52
N GLU A 70 13.92 -7.29 -17.81
CA GLU A 70 12.88 -8.33 -17.79
C GLU A 70 11.55 -7.79 -17.25
N ILE A 71 11.60 -6.97 -16.20
CA ILE A 71 10.40 -6.38 -15.60
C ILE A 71 9.72 -5.38 -16.56
N LEU A 72 10.48 -4.54 -17.26
CA LEU A 72 9.92 -3.61 -18.24
C LEU A 72 9.24 -4.34 -19.41
N ILE A 73 9.85 -5.44 -19.89
CA ILE A 73 9.26 -6.29 -20.94
C ILE A 73 7.95 -6.92 -20.42
N PHE A 74 7.96 -7.44 -19.20
CA PHE A 74 6.78 -8.04 -18.57
C PHE A 74 5.62 -7.03 -18.40
N ILE A 75 5.91 -5.81 -17.94
CA ILE A 75 4.88 -4.78 -17.80
C ILE A 75 4.26 -4.43 -19.15
N LYS A 76 5.09 -4.26 -20.18
CA LYS A 76 4.62 -3.95 -21.53
C LYS A 76 3.71 -5.05 -22.09
N SER A 77 4.04 -6.33 -21.84
CA SER A 77 3.21 -7.45 -22.30
C SER A 77 1.92 -7.65 -21.50
N CYS A 78 1.78 -6.99 -20.35
CA CYS A 78 0.55 -7.01 -19.54
C CYS A 78 -0.41 -5.85 -19.88
N GLN A 79 -0.03 -4.89 -20.72
CA GLN A 79 -0.96 -3.84 -21.16
C GLN A 79 -1.89 -4.37 -22.25
N HIS A 80 -3.20 -4.22 -22.02
CA HIS A 80 -4.25 -4.64 -22.95
C HIS A 80 -4.57 -3.55 -23.97
N GLU A 81 -5.29 -3.91 -25.04
CA GLU A 81 -5.71 -2.96 -26.08
C GLU A 81 -6.56 -1.82 -25.52
N CYS A 82 -7.36 -2.08 -24.49
CA CYS A 82 -8.18 -1.11 -23.76
C CYS A 82 -7.37 -0.18 -22.86
N GLY A 83 -6.06 -0.39 -22.71
CA GLY A 83 -5.14 0.44 -21.93
C GLY A 83 -4.88 -0.02 -20.50
N GLY A 84 -5.82 -0.76 -19.91
CA GLY A 84 -5.64 -1.36 -18.59
C GLY A 84 -4.54 -2.42 -18.58
N ILE A 85 -3.94 -2.62 -17.42
CA ILE A 85 -2.83 -3.56 -17.23
C ILE A 85 -3.28 -4.70 -16.31
N SER A 86 -2.94 -5.93 -16.67
CA SER A 86 -3.26 -7.13 -15.91
C SER A 86 -2.19 -7.51 -14.88
N ALA A 87 -2.50 -8.45 -14.00
CA ALA A 87 -1.54 -8.98 -13.03
C ALA A 87 -0.39 -9.73 -13.69
N SER A 88 -0.71 -10.49 -14.74
CA SER A 88 0.22 -11.32 -15.50
C SER A 88 -0.24 -11.42 -16.97
N ILE A 89 0.63 -11.97 -17.81
CA ILE A 89 0.35 -12.20 -19.23
C ILE A 89 -0.82 -13.20 -19.34
N GLY A 90 -1.85 -12.84 -20.11
CA GLY A 90 -3.04 -13.66 -20.32
C GLY A 90 -4.12 -13.51 -19.24
N HIS A 91 -3.91 -12.69 -18.20
CA HIS A 91 -4.93 -12.33 -17.22
C HIS A 91 -5.65 -11.05 -17.64
N ASP A 92 -6.82 -10.78 -17.05
CA ASP A 92 -7.63 -9.60 -17.35
C ASP A 92 -7.07 -8.31 -16.74
N PRO A 93 -7.27 -7.14 -17.39
CA PRO A 93 -6.81 -5.85 -16.89
C PRO A 93 -7.65 -5.36 -15.70
N HIS A 94 -7.01 -4.73 -14.72
CA HIS A 94 -7.67 -4.23 -13.52
C HIS A 94 -6.98 -2.98 -12.96
N LEU A 95 -7.70 -2.08 -12.29
CA LEU A 95 -7.13 -0.86 -11.70
C LEU A 95 -6.01 -1.13 -10.68
N LEU A 96 -6.12 -2.20 -9.90
CA LEU A 96 -5.09 -2.61 -8.94
C LEU A 96 -3.74 -2.80 -9.63
N TYR A 97 -3.71 -3.59 -10.71
CA TYR A 97 -2.46 -3.92 -11.41
C TYR A 97 -1.99 -2.79 -12.31
N THR A 98 -2.93 -1.96 -12.80
CA THR A 98 -2.61 -0.71 -13.51
C THR A 98 -1.87 0.26 -12.59
N LEU A 99 -2.33 0.46 -11.35
CA LEU A 99 -1.59 1.25 -10.37
C LEU A 99 -0.20 0.64 -10.09
N SER A 100 -0.13 -0.66 -9.77
CA SER A 100 1.14 -1.34 -9.47
C SER A 100 2.15 -1.18 -10.61
N ALA A 101 1.72 -1.35 -11.86
CA ALA A 101 2.57 -1.15 -13.04
C ALA A 101 3.06 0.29 -13.16
N VAL A 102 2.19 1.29 -13.00
CA VAL A 102 2.57 2.70 -13.06
C VAL A 102 3.53 3.06 -11.93
N GLN A 103 3.35 2.52 -10.72
CA GLN A 103 4.30 2.71 -9.62
C GLN A 103 5.68 2.13 -9.97
N ILE A 104 5.74 0.90 -10.50
CA ILE A 104 7.01 0.29 -10.92
C ILE A 104 7.71 1.13 -12.00
N LEU A 105 6.97 1.54 -13.03
CA LEU A 105 7.54 2.37 -14.10
C LEU A 105 7.98 3.74 -13.58
N THR A 106 7.33 4.27 -12.55
CA THR A 106 7.74 5.50 -11.88
C THR A 106 9.03 5.31 -11.09
N LEU A 107 9.20 4.18 -10.37
CA LEU A 107 10.48 3.84 -9.71
C LEU A 107 11.63 3.86 -10.74
N TYR A 108 11.42 3.21 -11.88
CA TYR A 108 12.42 3.08 -12.95
C TYR A 108 12.54 4.28 -13.90
N ASP A 109 11.75 5.34 -13.72
CA ASP A 109 11.70 6.49 -14.65
C ASP A 109 11.51 6.04 -16.12
N SER A 110 10.54 5.15 -16.33
CA SER A 110 10.35 4.42 -17.60
C SER A 110 8.89 4.35 -18.02
N ILE A 111 8.10 5.38 -17.70
CA ILE A 111 6.66 5.41 -17.96
C ILE A 111 6.30 5.23 -19.45
N ASN A 112 7.20 5.64 -20.36
CA ASN A 112 7.03 5.52 -21.81
C ASN A 112 7.09 4.07 -22.35
N VAL A 113 7.32 3.07 -21.49
CA VAL A 113 7.27 1.65 -21.86
C VAL A 113 5.85 1.20 -22.25
N ILE A 114 4.83 1.87 -21.71
CA ILE A 114 3.41 1.62 -21.95
C ILE A 114 2.76 2.80 -22.67
N ASP A 115 1.59 2.57 -23.27
CA ASP A 115 0.75 3.64 -23.81
C ASP A 115 0.02 4.36 -22.68
N VAL A 116 0.57 5.50 -22.24
CA VAL A 116 0.04 6.31 -21.14
C VAL A 116 -1.34 6.87 -21.46
N ASN A 117 -1.61 7.27 -22.71
CA ASN A 117 -2.92 7.83 -23.07
C ASN A 117 -4.01 6.78 -22.91
N LYS A 118 -3.73 5.54 -23.33
CA LYS A 118 -4.66 4.43 -23.12
C LYS A 118 -4.86 4.09 -21.64
N VAL A 119 -3.83 4.19 -20.79
CA VAL A 119 -4.02 4.04 -19.34
C VAL A 119 -4.99 5.09 -18.81
N VAL A 120 -4.83 6.35 -19.22
CA VAL A 120 -5.73 7.44 -18.81
C VAL A 120 -7.16 7.17 -19.27
N GLU A 121 -7.36 6.78 -20.54
CA GLU A 121 -8.67 6.40 -21.09
C GLU A 121 -9.31 5.23 -20.33
N TYR A 122 -8.50 4.20 -19.98
CA TYR A 122 -8.97 3.07 -19.17
C TYR A 122 -9.46 3.52 -17.79
N VAL A 123 -8.66 4.32 -17.07
CA VAL A 123 -9.05 4.84 -15.75
C VAL A 123 -10.33 5.68 -15.85
N GLN A 124 -10.42 6.57 -16.84
CA GLN A 124 -11.62 7.37 -17.09
C GLN A 124 -12.86 6.50 -17.33
N SER A 125 -12.73 5.43 -18.13
CA SER A 125 -13.84 4.54 -18.49
C SER A 125 -14.46 3.81 -17.29
N LEU A 126 -13.72 3.71 -16.19
CA LEU A 126 -14.15 3.00 -14.98
C LEU A 126 -14.87 3.88 -13.97
N GLN A 127 -14.83 5.21 -14.14
CA GLN A 127 -15.62 6.12 -13.31
C GLN A 127 -17.11 5.96 -13.60
N LYS A 128 -17.93 5.91 -12.55
CA LYS A 128 -19.40 5.81 -12.62
C LYS A 128 -20.04 7.18 -12.46
N GLU A 129 -21.35 7.25 -12.73
CA GLU A 129 -22.14 8.48 -12.66
C GLU A 129 -22.12 9.13 -11.26
N ASP A 130 -22.07 8.32 -10.21
CA ASP A 130 -21.98 8.78 -8.81
C ASP A 130 -20.56 9.20 -8.40
N GLY A 131 -19.58 9.08 -9.29
CA GLY A 131 -18.17 9.40 -9.04
C GLY A 131 -17.32 8.24 -8.54
N SER A 132 -17.94 7.11 -8.16
CA SER A 132 -17.23 5.91 -7.78
C SER A 132 -16.43 5.31 -8.94
N PHE A 133 -15.49 4.42 -8.63
CA PHE A 133 -14.73 3.69 -9.63
C PHE A 133 -14.99 2.19 -9.51
N ALA A 134 -15.21 1.54 -10.65
CA ALA A 134 -15.15 0.09 -10.72
C ALA A 134 -13.70 -0.40 -10.84
N GLY A 135 -13.41 -1.59 -10.34
CA GLY A 135 -12.08 -2.20 -10.49
C GLY A 135 -11.73 -2.57 -11.93
N ASP A 136 -12.75 -2.97 -12.69
CA ASP A 136 -12.70 -3.34 -14.10
C ASP A 136 -14.11 -3.24 -14.74
N ILE A 137 -14.28 -3.85 -15.91
CA ILE A 137 -15.54 -3.85 -16.67
C ILE A 137 -16.69 -4.59 -15.97
N TRP A 138 -16.41 -5.43 -14.97
CA TRP A 138 -17.42 -6.24 -14.27
C TRP A 138 -18.12 -5.49 -13.13
N GLY A 139 -17.63 -4.28 -12.79
CA GLY A 139 -18.43 -3.30 -12.05
C GLY A 139 -18.37 -3.42 -10.53
N GLU A 140 -17.41 -4.13 -9.94
CA GLU A 140 -17.19 -4.08 -8.49
C GLU A 140 -16.83 -2.65 -8.07
N ILE A 141 -17.60 -2.06 -7.15
CA ILE A 141 -17.33 -0.73 -6.60
C ILE A 141 -16.62 -0.85 -5.25
N ASP A 142 -15.47 -0.19 -5.12
CA ASP A 142 -14.72 -0.07 -3.87
C ASP A 142 -13.92 1.24 -3.83
N THR A 143 -13.90 1.94 -2.69
CA THR A 143 -13.02 3.09 -2.43
C THR A 143 -11.54 2.82 -2.72
N ARG A 144 -11.07 1.57 -2.62
CA ARG A 144 -9.73 1.16 -3.05
C ARG A 144 -9.48 1.50 -4.53
N PHE A 145 -10.50 1.36 -5.38
CA PHE A 145 -10.41 1.70 -6.80
C PHE A 145 -10.45 3.21 -7.04
N SER A 146 -11.15 3.96 -6.17
CA SER A 146 -11.05 5.42 -6.18
C SER A 146 -9.62 5.88 -5.88
N PHE A 147 -8.97 5.28 -4.88
CA PHE A 147 -7.55 5.50 -4.61
C PHE A 147 -6.66 5.08 -5.79
N CYS A 148 -6.85 3.88 -6.35
CA CYS A 148 -6.06 3.42 -7.49
C CYS A 148 -6.16 4.36 -8.70
N ALA A 149 -7.36 4.85 -9.00
CA ALA A 149 -7.58 5.78 -10.09
C ALA A 149 -6.81 7.09 -9.88
N VAL A 150 -7.00 7.77 -8.74
CA VAL A 150 -6.35 9.07 -8.50
C VAL A 150 -4.84 8.95 -8.31
N ALA A 151 -4.36 7.87 -7.67
CA ALA A 151 -2.93 7.64 -7.51
C ALA A 151 -2.25 7.38 -8.86
N THR A 152 -2.88 6.57 -9.73
CA THR A 152 -2.40 6.34 -11.10
C THR A 152 -2.32 7.65 -11.87
N LEU A 153 -3.40 8.42 -11.88
CA LEU A 153 -3.45 9.68 -12.63
C LEU A 153 -2.53 10.76 -12.06
N ALA A 154 -2.35 10.82 -10.75
CA ALA A 154 -1.41 11.75 -10.12
C ALA A 154 0.04 11.45 -10.53
N LEU A 155 0.45 10.18 -10.51
CA LEU A 155 1.79 9.76 -10.97
C LEU A 155 2.02 10.04 -12.47
N LEU A 156 0.95 10.05 -13.26
CA LEU A 156 0.98 10.38 -14.70
C LEU A 156 0.84 11.89 -14.98
N GLY A 157 0.53 12.72 -13.98
CA GLY A 157 0.24 14.14 -14.17
C GLY A 157 -1.04 14.41 -14.95
N LYS A 158 -2.07 13.58 -14.75
CA LYS A 158 -3.34 13.54 -15.51
C LYS A 158 -4.58 13.46 -14.61
N LEU A 159 -4.52 14.01 -13.40
CA LEU A 159 -5.65 13.95 -12.45
C LEU A 159 -6.91 14.67 -12.98
N ASP A 160 -6.73 15.66 -13.84
CA ASP A 160 -7.77 16.41 -14.54
C ASP A 160 -8.56 15.59 -15.58
N ALA A 161 -8.12 14.36 -15.86
CA ALA A 161 -8.77 13.46 -16.80
C ALA A 161 -10.14 12.96 -16.33
N ILE A 162 -10.39 12.92 -15.02
CA ILE A 162 -11.62 12.37 -14.42
C ILE A 162 -12.49 13.48 -13.82
N ASN A 163 -13.74 13.14 -13.47
CA ASN A 163 -14.57 14.04 -12.67
C ASN A 163 -14.13 13.97 -11.20
N VAL A 164 -13.14 14.78 -10.84
CA VAL A 164 -12.54 14.82 -9.49
C VAL A 164 -13.56 15.19 -8.42
N GLU A 165 -14.44 16.15 -8.70
CA GLU A 165 -15.48 16.60 -7.75
C GLU A 165 -16.44 15.45 -7.39
N LYS A 166 -16.92 14.70 -8.39
CA LYS A 166 -17.75 13.52 -8.16
C LYS A 166 -17.02 12.41 -7.42
N ALA A 167 -15.75 12.17 -7.76
CA ALA A 167 -14.94 11.18 -7.04
C ALA A 167 -14.79 11.53 -5.55
N ILE A 168 -14.58 12.82 -5.24
CA ILE A 168 -14.54 13.32 -3.86
C ILE A 168 -15.89 13.11 -3.17
N GLU A 169 -17.01 13.47 -3.81
CA GLU A 169 -18.37 13.28 -3.29
C GLU A 169 -18.61 11.80 -2.90
N PHE A 170 -18.25 10.87 -3.78
CA PHE A 170 -18.37 9.43 -3.50
C PHE A 170 -17.52 9.01 -2.29
N VAL A 171 -16.24 9.35 -2.24
CA VAL A 171 -15.35 8.96 -1.13
C VAL A 171 -15.85 9.51 0.20
N LEU A 172 -16.32 10.75 0.24
CA LEU A 172 -16.87 11.36 1.45
C LEU A 172 -18.18 10.70 1.88
N SER A 173 -19.01 10.22 0.95
CA SER A 173 -20.22 9.46 1.26
C SER A 173 -19.93 8.10 1.92
N CYS A 174 -18.68 7.62 1.87
CA CYS A 174 -18.21 6.42 2.57
C CYS A 174 -17.67 6.70 3.98
N MET A 175 -17.67 7.96 4.44
CA MET A 175 -17.24 8.32 5.80
C MET A 175 -18.30 7.88 6.83
N ASN A 176 -17.84 7.28 7.94
CA ASN A 176 -18.68 6.67 8.96
C ASN A 176 -18.77 7.51 10.24
N PHE A 177 -19.63 7.06 11.17
CA PHE A 177 -19.85 7.69 12.47
C PHE A 177 -18.58 7.78 13.35
N ASP A 178 -17.60 6.91 13.10
CA ASP A 178 -16.31 6.84 13.80
C ASP A 178 -15.21 7.62 13.07
N GLY A 179 -15.57 8.42 12.05
CA GLY A 179 -14.65 9.18 11.21
C GLY A 179 -13.86 8.33 10.21
N GLY A 180 -14.00 7.00 10.25
CA GLY A 180 -13.36 6.08 9.31
C GLY A 180 -14.12 5.95 7.99
N PHE A 181 -13.62 5.07 7.13
CA PHE A 181 -14.18 4.83 5.80
C PHE A 181 -14.29 3.32 5.54
N GLY A 182 -15.36 2.93 4.84
CA GLY A 182 -15.55 1.58 4.32
C GLY A 182 -15.47 1.50 2.79
N CYS A 183 -15.68 0.30 2.23
CA CYS A 183 -15.56 0.05 0.79
C CYS A 183 -16.55 0.84 -0.07
N ARG A 184 -17.76 1.06 0.43
CA ARG A 184 -18.92 1.71 -0.22
C ARG A 184 -19.76 2.41 0.85
N PRO A 185 -20.68 3.31 0.49
CA PRO A 185 -21.55 3.97 1.47
C PRO A 185 -22.24 2.96 2.40
N GLY A 186 -22.13 3.18 3.71
CA GLY A 186 -22.66 2.30 4.75
C GLY A 186 -21.81 1.06 5.09
N SER A 187 -20.64 0.87 4.47
CA SER A 187 -19.71 -0.21 4.84
C SER A 187 -18.91 0.13 6.10
N GLU A 188 -18.62 -0.87 6.93
CA GLU A 188 -17.84 -0.72 8.18
C GLU A 188 -16.45 -0.12 7.92
N SER A 189 -15.98 0.72 8.85
CA SER A 189 -14.63 1.26 8.88
C SER A 189 -13.57 0.15 9.02
N HIS A 190 -12.54 0.20 8.17
CA HIS A 190 -11.43 -0.74 8.21
C HIS A 190 -10.13 -0.05 7.79
N ALA A 191 -9.00 -0.42 8.42
CA ALA A 191 -7.72 0.26 8.24
C ALA A 191 -7.27 0.36 6.77
N GLY A 192 -7.49 -0.70 5.96
CA GLY A 192 -7.14 -0.67 4.54
C GLY A 192 -7.96 0.34 3.73
N GLN A 193 -9.27 0.45 4.00
CA GLN A 193 -10.16 1.42 3.34
C GLN A 193 -9.87 2.85 3.82
N ILE A 194 -9.56 3.02 5.10
CA ILE A 194 -9.13 4.31 5.65
C ILE A 194 -7.83 4.77 5.00
N TYR A 195 -6.84 3.89 4.81
CA TYR A 195 -5.62 4.21 4.08
C TYR A 195 -5.91 4.68 2.65
N CYS A 196 -6.74 3.95 1.91
CA CYS A 196 -7.12 4.34 0.55
C CYS A 196 -7.86 5.69 0.52
N CYS A 197 -8.81 5.93 1.43
CA CYS A 197 -9.60 7.17 1.45
C CYS A 197 -8.77 8.37 1.92
N THR A 198 -7.95 8.22 2.96
CA THR A 198 -7.06 9.32 3.40
C THR A 198 -5.99 9.62 2.35
N GLY A 199 -5.42 8.59 1.69
CA GLY A 199 -4.53 8.77 0.54
C GLY A 199 -5.20 9.47 -0.64
N PHE A 200 -6.44 9.09 -0.97
CA PHE A 200 -7.26 9.76 -1.99
C PHE A 200 -7.48 11.23 -1.65
N LEU A 201 -7.88 11.54 -0.41
CA LEU A 201 -8.15 12.89 0.05
C LEU A 201 -6.88 13.73 0.14
N ALA A 202 -5.72 13.13 0.41
CA ALA A 202 -4.43 13.80 0.29
C ALA A 202 -4.16 14.21 -1.17
N ILE A 203 -4.24 13.26 -2.11
CA ILE A 203 -3.99 13.50 -3.54
C ILE A 203 -4.92 14.58 -4.11
N THR A 204 -6.17 14.62 -3.66
CA THR A 204 -7.20 15.57 -4.13
C THR A 204 -7.29 16.85 -3.29
N SER A 205 -6.37 17.06 -2.34
CA SER A 205 -6.33 18.26 -1.46
C SER A 205 -7.60 18.47 -0.61
N GLN A 206 -8.20 17.37 -0.16
CA GLN A 206 -9.46 17.33 0.61
C GLN A 206 -9.31 16.85 2.06
N LEU A 207 -8.09 16.79 2.60
CA LEU A 207 -7.87 16.36 3.99
C LEU A 207 -8.58 17.23 5.02
N HIS A 208 -8.87 18.50 4.70
CA HIS A 208 -9.64 19.40 5.55
C HIS A 208 -11.08 18.92 5.82
N GLN A 209 -11.59 17.98 5.03
CA GLN A 209 -12.91 17.37 5.24
C GLN A 209 -12.87 16.20 6.25
N VAL A 210 -11.69 15.71 6.62
CA VAL A 210 -11.53 14.61 7.58
C VAL A 210 -11.60 15.15 9.00
N ASN A 211 -12.45 14.55 9.83
CA ASN A 211 -12.37 14.75 11.28
C ASN A 211 -11.15 14.02 11.84
N CYS A 212 -10.00 14.69 11.81
CA CYS A 212 -8.69 14.11 12.11
C CYS A 212 -8.59 13.60 13.57
N ASP A 213 -9.26 14.24 14.52
CA ASP A 213 -9.23 13.80 15.92
C ASP A 213 -10.08 12.55 16.14
N LEU A 214 -11.28 12.50 15.56
CA LEU A 214 -12.15 11.34 15.67
C LEU A 214 -11.53 10.10 14.99
N LEU A 215 -11.06 10.28 13.75
CA LEU A 215 -10.39 9.21 13.01
C LEU A 215 -9.07 8.82 13.68
N GLY A 216 -8.30 9.79 14.16
CA GLY A 216 -7.07 9.56 14.90
C GLY A 216 -7.29 8.67 16.12
N TRP A 217 -8.41 8.87 16.83
CA TRP A 217 -8.75 8.07 18.01
C TRP A 217 -9.07 6.63 17.60
N TRP A 218 -9.91 6.44 16.57
CA TRP A 218 -10.22 5.10 16.06
C TRP A 218 -8.95 4.33 15.63
N LEU A 219 -8.02 5.05 14.99
CA LEU A 219 -6.74 4.51 14.50
C LEU A 219 -5.76 4.18 15.63
N CYS A 220 -5.60 5.04 16.64
CA CYS A 220 -4.67 4.76 17.74
C CYS A 220 -5.17 3.60 18.62
N GLU A 221 -6.48 3.43 18.76
CA GLU A 221 -7.11 2.28 19.44
C GLU A 221 -6.89 0.94 18.70
N ARG A 222 -6.27 0.96 17.51
CA ARG A 222 -5.80 -0.27 16.84
C ARG A 222 -4.60 -0.89 17.53
N GLN A 223 -3.87 -0.15 18.37
CA GLN A 223 -2.69 -0.66 19.06
C GLN A 223 -3.06 -1.61 20.19
N LEU A 224 -2.54 -2.83 20.10
CA LEU A 224 -2.76 -3.87 21.08
C LEU A 224 -1.59 -3.93 22.09
N PRO A 225 -1.76 -4.62 23.24
CA PRO A 225 -0.70 -4.76 24.24
C PRO A 225 0.67 -5.23 23.71
N SER A 226 0.70 -6.07 22.67
CA SER A 226 1.89 -6.53 21.96
C SER A 226 2.67 -5.41 21.26
N GLY A 227 2.02 -4.26 21.00
CA GLY A 227 2.57 -3.13 20.26
C GLY A 227 2.09 -3.07 18.81
N GLY A 228 1.67 -4.20 18.23
CA GLY A 228 1.14 -4.27 16.87
C GLY A 228 -0.23 -3.64 16.73
N LEU A 229 -0.58 -3.24 15.51
CA LEU A 229 -1.86 -2.62 15.18
C LEU A 229 -2.75 -3.63 14.42
N ASN A 230 -4.03 -3.69 14.75
CA ASN A 230 -5.01 -4.49 14.02
C ASN A 230 -5.82 -3.66 13.00
N GLY A 231 -6.51 -4.33 12.08
CA GLY A 231 -7.24 -3.65 10.99
C GLY A 231 -8.60 -3.07 11.38
N ARG A 232 -9.18 -3.55 12.49
CA ARG A 232 -10.47 -3.15 13.07
C ARG A 232 -10.63 -3.80 14.45
N PRO A 233 -11.60 -3.39 15.29
CA PRO A 233 -11.82 -3.99 16.60
C PRO A 233 -11.93 -5.52 16.57
N GLU A 234 -11.47 -6.18 17.64
CA GLU A 234 -11.57 -7.64 17.83
C GLU A 234 -10.79 -8.51 16.83
N LYS A 235 -9.79 -7.94 16.13
CA LYS A 235 -8.84 -8.65 15.26
C LYS A 235 -7.44 -8.74 15.88
N LEU A 236 -6.67 -9.72 15.42
CA LEU A 236 -5.25 -9.83 15.75
C LEU A 236 -4.44 -8.70 15.08
N PRO A 237 -3.29 -8.31 15.66
CA PRO A 237 -2.38 -7.36 15.03
C PRO A 237 -1.71 -8.00 13.81
N ASP A 238 -1.28 -7.16 12.88
CA ASP A 238 -0.64 -7.57 11.63
C ASP A 238 0.30 -6.47 11.14
N VAL A 239 1.43 -6.82 10.53
CA VAL A 239 2.33 -5.85 9.89
C VAL A 239 1.63 -5.06 8.78
N CYS A 240 0.72 -5.66 7.99
CA CYS A 240 0.03 -4.94 6.92
C CYS A 240 -0.97 -3.91 7.45
N TYR A 241 -1.77 -4.27 8.47
CA TYR A 241 -2.64 -3.32 9.15
C TYR A 241 -1.82 -2.24 9.84
N SER A 242 -0.67 -2.59 10.41
CA SER A 242 0.23 -1.65 11.04
C SER A 242 0.71 -0.58 10.08
N TRP A 243 1.13 -0.95 8.87
CA TRP A 243 1.44 0.03 7.83
C TRP A 243 0.25 0.92 7.49
N TRP A 244 -0.92 0.36 7.20
CA TRP A 244 -2.10 1.14 6.79
C TRP A 244 -2.57 2.12 7.87
N VAL A 245 -2.60 1.68 9.13
CA VAL A 245 -2.96 2.54 10.26
C VAL A 245 -1.92 3.63 10.46
N LEU A 246 -0.63 3.29 10.45
CA LEU A 246 0.47 4.23 10.66
C LEU A 246 0.54 5.29 9.57
N ALA A 247 0.40 4.89 8.31
CA ALA A 247 0.35 5.77 7.16
C ALA A 247 -0.86 6.72 7.24
N SER A 248 -2.05 6.20 7.59
CA SER A 248 -3.25 7.01 7.78
C SER A 248 -3.06 8.04 8.91
N LEU A 249 -2.51 7.62 10.06
CA LEU A 249 -2.17 8.52 11.16
C LEU A 249 -1.16 9.60 10.74
N LYS A 250 -0.18 9.26 9.90
CA LYS A 250 0.78 10.24 9.35
C LYS A 250 0.09 11.24 8.43
N ILE A 251 -0.81 10.78 7.54
CA ILE A 251 -1.56 11.65 6.62
C ILE A 251 -2.40 12.69 7.38
N ILE A 252 -3.04 12.28 8.48
CA ILE A 252 -3.94 13.15 9.27
C ILE A 252 -3.24 13.86 10.46
N GLY A 253 -1.90 13.82 10.54
CA GLY A 253 -1.14 14.56 11.58
C GLY A 253 -1.30 13.99 12.99
N ARG A 254 -1.55 12.67 13.14
CA ARG A 254 -1.81 11.98 14.42
C ARG A 254 -0.86 10.82 14.71
N LEU A 255 0.25 10.71 13.97
CA LEU A 255 1.27 9.67 14.17
C LEU A 255 1.81 9.57 15.61
N HIS A 256 1.76 10.67 16.38
CA HIS A 256 2.23 10.70 17.77
C HIS A 256 1.24 10.07 18.78
N TRP A 257 0.05 9.62 18.36
CA TRP A 257 -0.97 9.03 19.24
C TRP A 257 -0.76 7.54 19.54
N ILE A 258 0.19 6.89 18.86
CA ILE A 258 0.57 5.49 19.12
C ILE A 258 1.92 5.42 19.81
N ASP A 259 2.15 4.34 20.56
CA ASP A 259 3.45 4.02 21.13
C ASP A 259 4.37 3.48 20.02
N ARG A 260 5.29 4.34 19.57
CA ARG A 260 6.19 4.07 18.45
C ARG A 260 7.19 2.94 18.76
N GLU A 261 7.70 2.89 20.00
CA GLU A 261 8.71 1.92 20.39
C GLU A 261 8.12 0.51 20.52
N LYS A 262 6.88 0.41 21.03
CA LYS A 262 6.18 -0.87 21.06
C LYS A 262 5.81 -1.36 19.67
N LEU A 263 5.38 -0.47 18.78
CA LEU A 263 5.10 -0.86 17.39
C LEU A 263 6.37 -1.27 16.65
N ARG A 264 7.47 -0.51 16.80
CA ARG A 264 8.78 -0.87 16.25
C ARG A 264 9.19 -2.27 16.71
N SER A 265 9.05 -2.55 18.01
CA SER A 265 9.38 -3.86 18.59
C SER A 265 8.51 -4.99 18.01
N PHE A 266 7.20 -4.74 17.81
CA PHE A 266 6.32 -5.70 17.14
C PHE A 266 6.75 -5.98 15.69
N ILE A 267 7.05 -4.94 14.90
CA ILE A 267 7.45 -5.12 13.50
C ILE A 267 8.77 -5.89 13.42
N LEU A 268 9.76 -5.56 14.26
CA LEU A 268 11.03 -6.27 14.31
C LEU A 268 10.83 -7.74 14.71
N ALA A 269 9.89 -8.04 15.61
CA ALA A 269 9.57 -9.41 15.99
C ALA A 269 8.96 -10.26 14.87
N CYS A 270 8.48 -9.64 13.79
CA CYS A 270 7.92 -10.34 12.62
C CYS A 270 8.98 -10.73 11.57
N GLN A 271 10.26 -10.47 11.82
CA GLN A 271 11.35 -10.88 10.93
C GLN A 271 11.62 -12.39 11.05
N ASP A 272 12.05 -13.02 9.96
CA ASP A 272 12.68 -14.34 10.01
C ASP A 272 14.21 -14.18 10.08
N GLU A 273 14.82 -14.65 11.17
CA GLU A 273 16.26 -14.54 11.40
C GLU A 273 17.10 -15.44 10.49
N GLU A 274 16.52 -16.52 9.96
CA GLU A 274 17.22 -17.46 9.10
C GLU A 274 17.18 -16.98 7.65
N THR A 275 15.98 -16.71 7.14
CA THR A 275 15.74 -16.48 5.71
C THR A 275 15.64 -15.01 5.32
N GLY A 276 15.37 -14.11 6.28
CA GLY A 276 14.99 -12.73 5.98
C GLY A 276 13.51 -12.59 5.62
N GLY A 277 13.12 -11.40 5.16
CA GLY A 277 11.70 -11.03 5.01
C GLY A 277 10.97 -10.79 6.34
N PHE A 278 9.70 -10.37 6.22
CA PHE A 278 8.76 -10.21 7.33
C PHE A 278 7.49 -11.00 7.06
N ALA A 279 6.89 -11.52 8.13
CA ALA A 279 5.58 -12.14 8.13
C ALA A 279 4.50 -11.15 8.61
N ASP A 280 3.24 -11.56 8.56
CA ASP A 280 2.14 -10.80 9.15
C ASP A 280 2.25 -10.70 10.69
N ARG A 281 2.71 -11.78 11.35
CA ARG A 281 2.91 -11.87 12.80
C ARG A 281 4.19 -12.65 13.16
N PRO A 282 4.70 -12.51 14.41
CA PRO A 282 5.90 -13.23 14.83
C PRO A 282 5.75 -14.76 14.71
N GLY A 283 6.67 -15.38 13.96
CA GLY A 283 6.74 -16.83 13.76
C GLY A 283 5.88 -17.40 12.63
N ASP A 284 5.11 -16.57 11.93
CA ASP A 284 4.40 -16.95 10.70
C ASP A 284 5.37 -16.92 9.49
N MET A 285 4.93 -17.41 8.33
CA MET A 285 5.74 -17.45 7.11
C MET A 285 5.89 -16.05 6.49
N VAL A 286 7.10 -15.73 6.04
CA VAL A 286 7.42 -14.44 5.42
C VAL A 286 6.95 -14.35 3.97
N ASP A 287 6.58 -13.14 3.53
CA ASP A 287 6.24 -12.86 2.14
C ASP A 287 6.70 -11.45 1.68
N PRO A 288 6.81 -11.17 0.37
CA PRO A 288 7.22 -9.85 -0.11
C PRO A 288 6.27 -8.70 0.28
N PHE A 289 4.99 -8.98 0.52
CA PHE A 289 3.97 -7.97 0.86
C PHE A 289 4.17 -7.44 2.28
N HIS A 290 4.27 -8.33 3.26
CA HIS A 290 4.58 -7.96 4.64
C HIS A 290 6.02 -7.45 4.76
N THR A 291 6.96 -7.94 3.94
CA THR A 291 8.32 -7.40 3.88
C THR A 291 8.35 -5.92 3.48
N LEU A 292 7.59 -5.52 2.44
CA LEU A 292 7.44 -4.11 2.09
C LEU A 292 6.87 -3.31 3.28
N PHE A 293 5.77 -3.77 3.85
CA PHE A 293 5.06 -3.01 4.89
C PHE A 293 5.80 -2.95 6.23
N GLY A 294 6.59 -3.96 6.56
CA GLY A 294 7.51 -3.92 7.70
C GLY A 294 8.57 -2.85 7.52
N ILE A 295 9.28 -2.86 6.39
CA ILE A 295 10.32 -1.86 6.05
C ILE A 295 9.73 -0.45 5.94
N ALA A 296 8.59 -0.28 5.27
CA ALA A 296 7.92 1.00 5.14
C ALA A 296 7.43 1.53 6.51
N GLY A 297 6.87 0.65 7.35
CA GLY A 297 6.47 0.99 8.71
C GLY A 297 7.65 1.46 9.57
N LEU A 298 8.78 0.75 9.52
CA LEU A 298 10.01 1.14 10.22
C LEU A 298 10.56 2.48 9.71
N SER A 299 10.51 2.74 8.40
CA SER A 299 10.87 4.04 7.81
C SER A 299 10.00 5.18 8.38
N LEU A 300 8.67 5.01 8.42
CA LEU A 300 7.76 6.02 9.02
C LEU A 300 7.96 6.20 10.53
N LEU A 301 8.45 5.17 11.23
CA LEU A 301 8.82 5.25 12.65
C LEU A 301 10.19 5.90 12.89
N GLY A 302 10.94 6.23 11.83
CA GLY A 302 12.21 6.96 11.92
C GLY A 302 13.47 6.10 11.84
N GLU A 303 13.40 4.90 11.26
CA GLU A 303 14.60 4.10 10.99
C GLU A 303 15.47 4.76 9.90
N GLU A 304 16.63 5.30 10.30
CA GLU A 304 17.52 6.07 9.42
C GLU A 304 18.20 5.23 8.32
N GLN A 305 18.31 3.91 8.51
CA GLN A 305 18.89 3.00 7.52
C GLN A 305 17.99 2.80 6.29
N ILE A 306 16.72 3.20 6.36
CA ILE A 306 15.72 3.02 5.30
C ILE A 306 15.39 4.40 4.72
N LYS A 307 15.27 4.50 3.40
CA LYS A 307 14.84 5.75 2.76
C LYS A 307 13.48 6.21 3.29
N PRO A 308 13.22 7.54 3.38
CA PRO A 308 11.90 8.05 3.69
C PRO A 308 10.85 7.53 2.70
N VAL A 309 9.73 7.02 3.22
CA VAL A 309 8.62 6.48 2.44
C VAL A 309 7.40 7.41 2.51
N SER A 310 6.75 7.61 1.37
CA SER A 310 5.48 8.34 1.32
C SER A 310 4.37 7.54 1.99
N PRO A 311 3.64 8.12 2.95
CA PRO A 311 2.47 7.47 3.54
C PRO A 311 1.28 7.43 2.57
N VAL A 312 1.30 8.17 1.47
CA VAL A 312 0.21 8.19 0.48
C VAL A 312 0.43 7.14 -0.61
N PHE A 313 1.65 7.06 -1.15
CA PHE A 313 1.94 6.18 -2.30
C PHE A 313 2.68 4.90 -1.93
N CYS A 314 3.15 4.75 -0.68
CA CYS A 314 4.04 3.66 -0.27
C CYS A 314 5.21 3.50 -1.26
N MET A 315 5.90 4.61 -1.55
CA MET A 315 7.06 4.68 -2.44
C MET A 315 8.12 5.59 -1.83
N PRO A 316 9.41 5.44 -2.18
CA PRO A 316 10.45 6.36 -1.72
C PRO A 316 10.11 7.82 -2.05
N GLU A 317 10.18 8.71 -1.06
CA GLU A 317 9.80 10.12 -1.25
C GLU A 317 10.67 10.85 -2.28
N GLU A 318 11.92 10.40 -2.48
CA GLU A 318 12.80 10.94 -3.52
C GLU A 318 12.27 10.71 -4.95
N VAL A 319 11.62 9.56 -5.20
CA VAL A 319 11.03 9.24 -6.50
C VAL A 319 9.86 10.16 -6.79
N LEU A 320 9.03 10.43 -5.78
CA LEU A 320 7.89 11.32 -5.89
C LEU A 320 8.29 12.80 -6.04
N ARG A 321 9.37 13.22 -5.35
CA ARG A 321 9.99 14.53 -5.53
C ARG A 321 10.46 14.76 -6.96
N ARG A 322 11.10 13.76 -7.57
CA ARG A 322 11.52 13.81 -8.98
C ARG A 322 10.33 14.07 -9.93
N MET A 323 9.18 13.49 -9.61
CA MET A 323 7.95 13.63 -10.39
C MET A 323 7.11 14.87 -10.03
N ASN A 324 7.51 15.64 -9.01
CA ASN A 324 6.74 16.74 -8.44
C ASN A 324 5.32 16.32 -7.96
N VAL A 325 5.20 15.10 -7.40
CA VAL A 325 3.94 14.57 -6.85
C VAL A 325 4.08 14.45 -5.33
N GLN A 326 3.76 15.53 -4.61
CA GLN A 326 3.90 15.59 -3.15
C GLN A 326 2.65 16.20 -2.52
N PRO A 327 1.61 15.40 -2.23
CA PRO A 327 0.43 15.88 -1.53
C PRO A 327 0.79 16.49 -0.17
N GLU A 328 0.19 17.62 0.16
CA GLU A 328 0.30 18.21 1.50
C GLU A 328 -0.46 17.32 2.50
N LEU A 329 0.18 17.06 3.65
CA LEU A 329 -0.41 16.29 4.75
C LEU A 329 -0.88 17.24 5.87
N VAL A 330 -1.72 16.75 6.76
CA VAL A 330 -2.10 17.52 7.96
C VAL A 330 -0.91 17.59 8.91
N ASN A 331 -0.63 18.80 9.42
CA ASN A 331 0.48 19.07 10.34
C ASN A 331 0.25 18.55 11.75
#